data_AF-A0A2N2VTP9-F1
#
_entry.id   AF-A0A2N2VTP9-F1
#
_cell.length_a   1.000
_cell.length_b   1.000
_cell.length_c   1.000
_cell.angle_alpha   90.00
_cell.angle_beta   90.00
_cell.angle_gamma   90.00
#
_symmetry.space_group_name_H-M   'P 1'
#
loop_
_entity.id
_entity.type
_entity.pdbx_description
1 polymer ?
#
loop_
_entity_poly.entity_id
_entity_poly.type
_entity_poly.pdbx_seq_one_letter_code
_entity_poly.pdbx_strand_id
1 'polypeptide(L)'
;MKHLLVVVSLLTFIFSCSSNNTEEIFFQNKLGIIDKCIYDKSYDVLDSLNSINTSKLSDNNKAYYNLLSAIAINESNGTFKNDSLITFSLTWYEKKKDHYN
;
A
#
# COMPACT_ATOMS: atom_id res chain seq x y z
N MET A 1 7.22 -22.74 39.60
CA MET A 1 6.80 -21.32 39.46
C MET A 1 7.59 -20.57 38.37
N LYS A 2 8.92 -20.75 38.23
CA LYS A 2 9.72 -20.11 37.16
C LYS A 2 9.21 -20.37 35.73
N HIS A 3 8.77 -21.58 35.41
CA HIS A 3 8.23 -21.90 34.08
C HIS A 3 6.86 -21.26 33.79
N LEU A 4 6.06 -20.99 34.83
CA LEU A 4 4.75 -20.33 34.67
C LEU A 4 4.92 -18.85 34.26
N LEU A 5 5.93 -18.17 34.82
CA LEU A 5 6.27 -16.79 34.46
C LEU A 5 6.75 -16.65 33.01
N VAL A 6 7.49 -17.63 32.50
CA VAL A 6 7.95 -17.65 31.11
C VAL A 6 6.77 -17.81 30.14
N VAL A 7 5.81 -18.69 30.46
CA VAL A 7 4.61 -18.89 29.64
C VAL A 7 3.71 -17.65 29.63
N VAL A 8 3.52 -17.00 30.78
CA VAL A 8 2.74 -15.76 30.90
C VAL A 8 3.42 -14.59 30.15
N SER A 9 4.76 -14.51 30.20
CA SER A 9 5.51 -13.50 29.45
C SER A 9 5.47 -13.73 27.93
N LEU A 10 5.34 -14.98 27.46
CA LEU A 10 5.22 -15.28 26.03
C LEU A 10 3.83 -14.93 25.49
N LEU A 11 2.79 -15.12 26.31
CA LEU A 11 1.40 -14.82 25.98
C LEU A 11 1.12 -13.31 25.82
N THR A 12 1.91 -12.44 26.45
CA THR A 12 1.74 -10.98 26.30
C THR A 12 2.31 -10.42 24.99
N PHE A 13 3.22 -11.14 24.31
CA PHE A 13 3.81 -10.68 23.05
C PHE A 13 2.91 -10.88 21.83
N ILE A 14 1.94 -11.81 21.89
CA ILE A 14 1.03 -12.10 20.77
C ILE A 14 -0.18 -11.14 20.67
N PHE A 15 -0.41 -10.28 21.67
CA PHE A 15 -1.53 -9.33 21.68
C PHE A 15 -1.20 -7.91 21.17
N SER A 16 0.06 -7.62 20.80
CA SER A 16 0.45 -6.26 20.36
C SER A 16 0.12 -5.92 18.90
N CYS A 17 -0.58 -6.77 18.15
CA CYS A 17 -1.04 -6.45 16.79
C CYS A 17 -2.52 -5.98 16.80
N SER A 18 -2.79 -4.85 17.45
CA SER A 18 -4.05 -4.12 17.26
C SER A 18 -3.78 -2.91 16.38
N SER A 19 -3.62 -3.14 15.07
CA SER A 19 -3.67 -2.05 14.09
C SER A 19 -5.12 -1.59 13.95
N ASN A 20 -5.35 -0.28 13.88
CA ASN A 20 -6.67 0.31 13.58
C ASN A 20 -7.13 -0.13 12.19
N ASN A 21 -7.79 -1.29 12.15
CA ASN A 21 -8.12 -2.03 10.93
C ASN A 21 -9.02 -1.21 9.99
N THR A 22 -9.86 -0.33 10.55
CA THR A 22 -10.83 0.46 9.78
C THR A 22 -10.17 1.53 8.91
N GLU A 23 -9.20 2.28 9.43
CA GLU A 23 -8.48 3.28 8.63
C GLU A 23 -7.58 2.62 7.59
N GLU A 24 -6.95 1.50 7.96
CA GLU A 24 -6.11 0.72 7.05
C GLU A 24 -6.90 0.20 5.85
N ILE A 25 -8.06 -0.43 6.09
CA ILE A 25 -8.97 -0.91 5.05
C ILE A 25 -9.49 0.26 4.21
N PHE A 26 -9.81 1.40 4.82
CA PHE A 26 -10.27 2.58 4.10
C PHE A 26 -9.22 3.07 3.10
N PHE A 27 -7.97 3.26 3.54
CA PHE A 27 -6.90 3.71 2.65
C PHE A 27 -6.57 2.68 1.59
N GLN A 28 -6.53 1.39 1.95
CA GLN A 28 -6.28 0.32 1.00
C GLN A 28 -7.34 0.27 -0.11
N ASN A 29 -8.62 0.41 0.24
CA ASN A 29 -9.71 0.49 -0.73
C ASN A 29 -9.61 1.73 -1.61
N LYS A 30 -9.31 2.90 -1.02
CA LYS A 30 -9.15 4.15 -1.78
C LYS A 30 -8.01 4.04 -2.80
N LEU A 31 -6.84 3.54 -2.37
CA LEU A 31 -5.69 3.34 -3.25
C LEU A 31 -5.98 2.29 -4.34
N GLY A 32 -6.72 1.22 -4.01
CA GLY A 32 -7.14 0.22 -4.98
C GLY A 32 -8.12 0.74 -6.05
N ILE A 33 -8.95 1.73 -5.73
CA ILE A 33 -9.79 2.42 -6.75
C ILE A 33 -8.92 3.29 -7.65
N ILE A 34 -7.96 4.01 -7.06
CA ILE A 34 -7.04 4.88 -7.81
C ILE A 34 -6.23 4.07 -8.82
N ASP A 35 -5.66 2.95 -8.40
CA ASP A 35 -4.88 2.05 -9.24
C ASP A 35 -5.62 1.60 -10.50
N LYS A 36 -6.90 1.22 -10.36
CA LYS A 36 -7.75 0.84 -11.51
C LYS A 36 -7.97 1.94 -12.54
N CYS A 37 -7.82 3.21 -12.15
CA CYS A 37 -8.07 4.36 -13.01
C CYS A 37 -6.78 5.03 -13.50
N ILE A 38 -5.60 4.59 -13.04
CA ILE A 38 -4.35 5.34 -13.16
C ILE A 38 -3.89 5.52 -14.61
N TYR A 39 -4.13 4.52 -15.46
CA TYR A 39 -3.74 4.57 -16.88
C TYR A 39 -4.79 5.26 -17.78
N ASP A 40 -6.05 5.32 -17.34
CA ASP A 40 -7.14 5.90 -18.12
C ASP A 40 -7.32 7.40 -17.82
N LYS A 41 -7.02 7.82 -16.58
CA LYS A 41 -7.26 9.18 -16.06
C LYS A 41 -6.12 9.65 -15.16
N SER A 42 -4.88 9.55 -15.66
CA SER A 42 -3.66 9.83 -14.89
C SER A 42 -3.63 11.21 -14.23
N TYR A 43 -4.13 12.26 -14.90
CA TYR A 43 -4.25 13.60 -14.33
C TYR A 43 -5.22 13.67 -13.14
N ASP A 44 -6.45 13.16 -13.28
CA ASP A 44 -7.45 13.15 -12.20
C ASP A 44 -7.00 12.30 -11.00
N VAL A 45 -6.25 11.24 -11.29
CA VAL A 45 -5.66 10.35 -10.28
C VAL A 45 -4.56 11.06 -9.50
N LEU A 46 -3.71 11.85 -10.16
CA LEU A 46 -2.66 12.61 -9.49
C LEU A 46 -3.25 13.61 -8.48
N ASP A 47 -4.31 14.32 -8.85
CA ASP A 47 -5.03 15.23 -7.95
C ASP A 47 -5.65 14.48 -6.76
N SER A 48 -6.25 13.31 -7.02
CA SER A 48 -6.81 12.45 -5.99
C SER A 48 -5.75 11.96 -5.01
N LEU A 49 -4.55 11.61 -5.49
CA LEU A 49 -3.41 11.23 -4.65
C LEU A 49 -2.89 12.41 -3.83
N ASN A 50 -2.82 13.61 -4.40
CA ASN A 50 -2.38 14.82 -3.68
C ASN A 50 -3.32 15.20 -2.54
N SER A 51 -4.59 14.77 -2.59
CA SER A 51 -5.57 14.98 -1.51
C SER A 51 -5.40 14.06 -0.29
N ILE A 52 -4.57 13.01 -0.38
CA ILE A 52 -4.40 12.02 0.70
C ILE A 52 -3.43 12.55 1.76
N ASN A 53 -3.88 12.56 3.01
CA ASN A 53 -2.99 12.86 4.13
C ASN A 53 -2.07 11.68 4.44
N THR A 54 -0.84 11.72 3.90
CA THR A 54 0.15 10.64 3.99
C THR A 54 0.65 10.36 5.42
N SER A 55 0.41 11.26 6.38
CA SER A 55 0.76 11.03 7.79
C SER A 55 -0.14 10.00 8.48
N LYS A 56 -1.33 9.71 7.90
CA LYS A 56 -2.28 8.71 8.41
C LYS A 56 -2.11 7.33 7.78
N LEU A 57 -1.21 7.18 6.81
CA LEU A 57 -0.99 5.91 6.14
C LEU A 57 -0.09 5.01 6.98
N SER A 58 -0.43 3.72 7.06
CA SER A 58 0.52 2.69 7.46
C SER A 58 1.71 2.64 6.50
N ASP A 59 2.80 2.01 6.90
CA ASP A 59 3.97 1.84 6.03
C ASP A 59 3.62 1.12 4.72
N ASN A 60 2.73 0.13 4.78
CA ASN A 60 2.25 -0.60 3.59
C ASN A 60 1.45 0.32 2.65
N ASN A 61 0.47 1.05 3.19
CA ASN A 61 -0.33 1.97 2.39
C ASN A 61 0.49 3.14 1.87
N LYS A 62 1.53 3.57 2.60
CA LYS A 62 2.46 4.62 2.17
C LYS A 62 3.36 4.15 1.03
N ALA A 63 3.86 2.92 1.10
CA ALA A 63 4.60 2.31 0.00
C ALA A 63 3.73 2.20 -1.26
N TYR A 64 2.48 1.75 -1.10
CA TYR A 64 1.55 1.63 -2.22
C TYR A 64 1.18 3.00 -2.81
N TYR A 65 0.90 3.99 -1.95
CA TYR A 65 0.70 5.38 -2.35
C TYR A 65 1.87 5.92 -3.18
N ASN A 66 3.11 5.74 -2.72
CA ASN A 66 4.29 6.24 -3.42
C ASN A 66 4.44 5.62 -4.82
N LEU A 67 4.12 4.32 -4.96
CA LEU A 67 4.13 3.64 -6.24
C LEU A 67 3.10 4.24 -7.21
N LEU A 68 1.86 4.43 -6.74
CA LEU A 68 0.81 5.06 -7.54
C LEU A 68 1.14 6.51 -7.90
N SER A 69 1.72 7.29 -6.98
CA SER A 69 2.19 8.65 -7.29
C SER A 69 3.27 8.67 -8.36
N ALA A 70 4.23 7.75 -8.32
CA ALA A 70 5.25 7.62 -9.35
C ALA A 70 4.64 7.30 -10.72
N ILE A 71 3.72 6.33 -10.79
CA ILE A 71 3.01 5.98 -12.02
C ILE A 71 2.19 7.18 -12.54
N ALA A 72 1.42 7.84 -11.68
CA ALA A 72 0.55 8.95 -12.09
C ALA A 72 1.34 10.15 -12.62
N ILE A 73 2.46 10.51 -11.98
CA ILE A 73 3.38 11.56 -12.46
C ILE A 73 4.00 11.18 -13.80
N ASN A 74 4.36 9.90 -13.97
CA ASN A 74 4.95 9.41 -15.20
C ASN A 74 3.95 9.50 -16.37
N GLU A 75 2.72 9.03 -16.15
CA GLU A 75 1.66 9.02 -17.17
C GLU A 75 1.10 10.42 -17.46
N SER A 76 1.05 11.33 -16.47
CA SER A 76 0.55 12.70 -16.69
C SER A 76 1.52 13.54 -17.51
N ASN A 77 2.83 13.41 -17.29
CA ASN A 77 3.85 14.20 -18.00
C ASN A 77 4.07 13.80 -19.47
N GLY A 78 3.36 12.76 -19.97
CA GLY A 78 3.30 12.39 -21.39
C GLY A 78 4.63 11.99 -22.06
N THR A 79 5.75 12.01 -21.31
CA THR A 79 7.11 11.84 -21.81
C THR A 79 7.61 10.39 -21.71
N PHE A 80 6.92 9.56 -20.94
CA PHE A 80 7.33 8.18 -20.62
C PHE A 80 6.13 7.20 -20.64
N LYS A 81 5.39 7.20 -21.75
CA LYS A 81 4.31 6.23 -21.98
C LYS A 81 4.89 4.80 -21.86
N ASN A 82 4.46 4.02 -20.87
CA ASN A 82 5.00 2.68 -20.50
C ASN A 82 6.46 2.68 -20.02
N ASP A 83 6.71 3.06 -18.77
CA ASP A 83 7.93 2.60 -18.11
C ASP A 83 7.80 1.10 -17.79
N SER A 84 8.29 0.27 -18.73
CA SER A 84 8.34 -1.17 -18.61
C SER A 84 8.95 -1.66 -17.28
N LEU A 85 9.83 -0.87 -16.65
CA LEU A 85 10.42 -1.20 -15.37
C LEU A 85 9.41 -1.11 -14.22
N ILE A 86 8.57 -0.07 -14.22
CA ILE A 86 7.52 0.12 -13.21
C ILE A 86 6.44 -0.96 -13.39
N THR A 87 5.98 -1.19 -14.62
CA THR A 87 5.01 -2.26 -14.92
C THR A 87 5.54 -3.63 -14.53
N PHE A 88 6.80 -3.93 -14.86
CA PHE A 88 7.46 -5.18 -14.47
C PHE A 88 7.55 -5.34 -12.94
N SER A 89 7.95 -4.28 -12.24
CA SER A 89 8.10 -4.29 -10.79
C SER A 89 6.76 -4.50 -10.07
N LEU A 90 5.70 -3.82 -10.52
CA LEU A 90 4.34 -4.00 -10.02
C LEU A 90 3.85 -5.44 -10.26
N THR A 91 4.00 -5.93 -11.50
CA THR A 91 3.62 -7.32 -11.86
C THR A 91 4.33 -8.35 -10.99
N TRP A 92 5.62 -8.15 -10.69
CA TRP A 92 6.37 -9.05 -9.81
C TRP A 92 5.85 -9.00 -8.36
N TYR A 93 5.57 -7.80 -7.85
CA TYR A 93 5.05 -7.62 -6.49
C TYR A 93 3.68 -8.28 -6.31
N GLU A 94 2.77 -8.08 -7.27
CA GLU A 94 1.43 -8.69 -7.26
C GLU A 94 1.49 -10.22 -7.31
N LYS A 95 2.35 -10.79 -8.17
CA LYS A 95 2.55 -12.25 -8.24
C LYS A 95 3.04 -12.86 -6.93
N LYS A 96 3.79 -12.11 -6.13
CA LYS A 96 4.25 -12.59 -4.82
C LYS A 96 3.13 -12.63 -3.77
N LYS A 97 2.10 -11.81 -3.92
CA LYS A 97 0.96 -11.76 -2.99
C LYS A 97 0.13 -13.05 -3.01
N ASP A 98 0.08 -13.74 -4.15
CA ASP A 98 -0.63 -15.02 -4.30
C ASP A 98 0.07 -16.23 -3.64
N HIS A 99 1.37 -16.12 -3.33
CA HIS A 99 2.14 -17.25 -2.78
C HIS A 99 2.08 -17.39 -1.24
N TYR A 100 1.34 -16.52 -0.56
CA TYR A 100 1.17 -16.54 0.90
C TYR A 100 -0.29 -16.77 1.36
N ASN A 101 -1.10 -17.45 0.52
CA ASN A 101 -2.39 -18.02 0.92
C ASN A 101 -2.30 -19.53 1.06
#